data_AF-A0AAD9HKS2-F1
#
_entry.id   AF-A0AAD9HKS2-F1
#
_cell.length_a   1.000
_cell.length_b   1.000
_cell.length_c   1.000
_cell.angle_alpha   90.00
_cell.angle_beta   90.00
_cell.angle_gamma   90.00
#
_symmetry.space_group_name_H-M   'P 1'
#
loop_
_entity.id
_entity.type
_entity.pdbx_description
1 polymer ?
#
loop_
_entity_poly.entity_id
_entity_poly.type
_entity_poly.pdbx_seq_one_letter_code
_entity_poly.pdbx_strand_id
1 'polypeptide(L)'
;MILFAWKSASKARSCIRVPNSKTAPTPIEYTPGLPIAMKRSAATAKIRNGGQGVKKLKPAVPEYHLTPSVRGKDGGIVWPAPDDKMGAARAFIREWYVTPAAYRRMHRRAGLDMPTSPARSLCITRGHPVLIISSVSDGRPTLIVPDKDADGLTSGAILERTLVLLGLDPSLIAAYFPPKGKSVHDEPCRLEMASRKPAYIFVLDQGSRSSPPLIDGPHRGIVIDHHHALEGDHPEGALHVTACDSPPVATSSLLTYLICRDLHGGVREACDWLCVMGTHGDLGNALKWEPPFPDMKATFKRHTKKALNDAVSLINAPRRTASYDVPSAWEALRASTSPPELLADASLLAARAEVNAEVERCAHAAPKFSADGRVAVFRISSRAQVHPVVATRWAGHLASAKLEVVLVANEGYLPGLVNFSCRVPRCARARDPPVNIIAVLQDVAARAGDPTLRERLGGSFARGHKEASGGIVPRAEFEELMAVLEVGKKAEGASPKKTQANTLMNYFGQK
;
A
#
# COMPACT_ATOMS: atom_id res chain seq x y z
N MET A 1 10.73 64.92 4.24
CA MET A 1 10.67 63.99 5.37
C MET A 1 11.14 62.62 4.88
N ILE A 2 12.44 62.38 5.10
CA ILE A 2 13.27 61.17 4.92
C ILE A 2 12.91 60.19 3.77
N LEU A 3 13.57 60.44 2.64
CA LEU A 3 14.04 59.46 1.65
C LEU A 3 15.19 58.61 2.24
N PHE A 4 15.42 57.38 1.74
CA PHE A 4 16.52 57.09 0.80
C PHE A 4 16.64 55.60 0.45
N ALA A 5 16.92 55.36 -0.83
CA ALA A 5 17.38 54.12 -1.44
C ALA A 5 18.88 54.23 -1.79
N TRP A 6 19.64 53.14 -1.73
CA TRP A 6 20.84 52.83 -2.55
C TRP A 6 21.42 51.47 -2.11
N LYS A 7 21.60 50.44 -2.95
CA LYS A 7 22.56 50.18 -4.07
C LYS A 7 24.06 50.09 -3.69
N SER A 8 24.53 48.83 -3.76
CA SER A 8 25.70 48.31 -4.51
C SER A 8 27.15 48.34 -3.99
N ALA A 9 27.80 47.20 -4.32
CA ALA A 9 29.21 46.95 -4.67
C ALA A 9 30.23 46.86 -3.50
N SER A 10 31.35 46.12 -3.53
CA SER A 10 31.91 44.94 -4.22
C SER A 10 33.41 44.88 -3.84
N LYS A 11 34.03 43.68 -3.76
CA LYS A 11 35.51 43.39 -3.75
C LYS A 11 36.28 43.81 -2.47
N ALA A 12 37.35 43.17 -1.98
CA ALA A 12 38.29 42.15 -2.48
C ALA A 12 38.99 41.39 -1.31
N ARG A 13 39.73 40.35 -1.72
CA ARG A 13 40.60 39.38 -1.01
C ARG A 13 41.76 39.99 -0.21
N SER A 14 42.26 39.26 0.81
CA SER A 14 43.68 38.92 0.92
C SER A 14 43.92 37.69 1.81
N CYS A 15 44.91 36.88 1.41
CA CYS A 15 45.43 35.69 2.08
C CYS A 15 46.69 36.05 2.87
N ILE A 16 46.94 35.45 4.04
CA ILE A 16 48.30 35.25 4.58
C ILE A 16 48.41 33.86 5.22
N ARG A 17 49.53 33.18 4.93
CA ARG A 17 49.92 31.80 5.28
C ARG A 17 51.14 31.85 6.22
N VAL A 18 51.11 31.02 7.29
CA VAL A 18 52.16 30.24 8.03
C VAL A 18 53.56 30.86 8.34
N PRO A 19 54.26 30.45 9.43
CA PRO A 19 55.02 29.19 9.42
C PRO A 19 55.09 28.39 10.74
N ASN A 20 55.71 27.22 10.56
CA ASN A 20 55.84 26.01 11.37
C ASN A 20 57.12 26.05 12.26
N SER A 21 57.16 25.38 13.41
CA SER A 21 58.43 24.92 14.01
C SER A 21 58.27 23.66 14.88
N LYS A 22 59.19 22.72 14.65
CA LYS A 22 59.43 21.46 15.39
C LYS A 22 60.45 21.73 16.49
N THR A 23 60.43 20.96 17.59
CA THR A 23 61.53 20.09 18.11
C THR A 23 61.26 19.59 19.53
N ALA A 24 61.58 18.32 19.79
CA ALA A 24 61.63 17.66 21.10
C ALA A 24 62.94 17.96 21.87
N PRO A 25 63.03 17.59 23.17
CA PRO A 25 63.93 16.48 23.52
C PRO A 25 63.47 15.58 24.71
N THR A 26 64.01 14.36 24.76
CA THR A 26 64.20 13.43 25.91
C THR A 26 65.73 13.27 26.15
N PRO A 27 66.32 12.60 27.18
CA PRO A 27 65.82 11.49 28.03
C PRO A 27 66.38 11.42 29.50
N ILE A 28 66.08 10.33 30.23
CA ILE A 28 66.88 9.54 31.23
C ILE A 28 65.89 8.49 31.82
N GLU A 29 65.89 7.20 31.41
CA GLU A 29 66.61 6.01 31.96
C GLU A 29 66.24 5.66 33.43
N TYR A 30 65.97 4.41 33.89
CA TYR A 30 66.29 3.06 33.42
C TYR A 30 65.35 2.00 34.09
N THR A 31 65.13 0.89 33.38
CA THR A 31 64.35 -0.37 33.65
C THR A 31 65.03 -1.35 34.66
N PRO A 32 64.69 -2.66 34.86
CA PRO A 32 63.61 -3.55 34.34
C PRO A 32 62.97 -4.53 35.36
N GLY A 33 61.94 -5.28 34.92
CA GLY A 33 61.50 -6.51 35.59
C GLY A 33 60.40 -7.28 34.83
N LEU A 34 60.79 -8.15 33.89
CA LEU A 34 60.03 -9.28 33.33
C LEU A 34 61.00 -10.48 33.32
N PRO A 35 60.58 -11.76 33.45
CA PRO A 35 59.56 -12.41 32.59
C PRO A 35 58.64 -13.38 33.38
N ILE A 36 57.51 -13.91 32.88
CA ILE A 36 57.36 -15.12 32.03
C ILE A 36 55.85 -15.34 31.85
N ALA A 37 55.46 -15.87 30.69
CA ALA A 37 54.09 -16.12 30.25
C ALA A 37 53.31 -17.16 31.09
N MET A 38 52.00 -16.91 31.28
CA MET A 38 50.96 -17.95 31.30
C MET A 38 49.65 -17.43 30.70
N LYS A 39 49.30 -17.97 29.53
CA LYS A 39 47.95 -17.90 28.97
C LYS A 39 46.98 -18.61 29.93
N ARG A 40 46.01 -17.90 30.49
CA ARG A 40 44.79 -18.51 31.03
C ARG A 40 43.57 -17.97 30.29
N SER A 41 42.97 -18.87 29.53
CA SER A 41 41.67 -18.76 28.90
C SER A 41 40.61 -18.58 29.99
N ALA A 42 39.87 -17.47 29.98
CA ALA A 42 38.65 -17.33 30.74
C ALA A 42 37.48 -17.65 29.80
N ALA A 43 37.03 -18.90 29.85
CA ALA A 43 35.79 -19.33 29.23
C ALA A 43 34.61 -18.63 29.92
N THR A 44 34.03 -17.62 29.28
CA THR A 44 32.71 -17.11 29.68
C THR A 44 31.67 -18.11 29.20
N ALA A 45 31.07 -18.81 30.16
CA ALA A 45 30.05 -19.82 29.94
C ALA A 45 28.89 -19.25 29.10
N LYS A 46 28.60 -19.94 27.99
CA LYS A 46 27.40 -19.76 27.19
C LYS A 46 26.17 -20.09 28.05
N ILE A 47 25.49 -19.07 28.55
CA ILE A 47 24.08 -19.21 28.94
C ILE A 47 23.29 -19.33 27.64
N ARG A 48 22.87 -20.58 27.34
CA ARG A 48 21.90 -20.87 26.27
C ARG A 48 20.56 -20.27 26.69
N ASN A 49 20.29 -19.03 26.27
CA ASN A 49 18.93 -18.53 26.18
C ASN A 49 18.22 -19.30 25.06
N GLY A 50 17.54 -20.38 25.43
CA GLY A 50 16.58 -21.12 24.59
C GLY A 50 15.30 -20.33 24.34
N GLY A 51 15.42 -19.07 23.94
CA GLY A 51 14.33 -18.32 23.33
C GLY A 51 14.44 -18.51 21.83
N GLN A 52 13.63 -19.42 21.25
CA GLN A 52 13.42 -19.40 19.81
C GLN A 52 12.90 -18.00 19.46
N GLY A 53 13.77 -17.18 18.88
CA GLY A 53 13.37 -15.91 18.30
C GLY A 53 12.23 -16.21 17.34
N VAL A 54 11.02 -15.76 17.67
CA VAL A 54 9.85 -15.89 16.81
C VAL A 54 10.21 -15.19 15.50
N LYS A 55 10.58 -15.96 14.48
CA LYS A 55 10.79 -15.42 13.13
C LYS A 55 9.52 -14.66 12.78
N LYS A 56 9.63 -13.35 12.50
CA LYS A 56 8.51 -12.57 11.96
C LYS A 56 7.96 -13.33 10.75
N LEU A 57 6.75 -13.86 10.89
CA LEU A 57 6.12 -14.73 9.91
C LEU A 57 5.59 -13.90 8.74
N LYS A 58 5.80 -14.44 7.54
CA LYS A 58 5.46 -13.80 6.27
C LYS A 58 3.94 -13.87 6.05
N PRO A 59 3.29 -12.79 5.58
CA PRO A 59 1.94 -12.88 5.03
C PRO A 59 1.92 -13.95 3.92
N ALA A 60 0.89 -14.80 3.92
CA ALA A 60 0.67 -15.73 2.82
C ALA A 60 -0.01 -14.97 1.68
N VAL A 61 0.31 -15.33 0.44
CA VAL A 61 -0.36 -14.79 -0.75
C VAL A 61 -1.83 -15.20 -0.70
N PRO A 62 -2.80 -14.28 -0.93
CA PRO A 62 -4.22 -14.63 -0.99
C PRO A 62 -4.52 -15.69 -2.07
N GLU A 63 -5.55 -16.51 -1.88
CA GLU A 63 -5.86 -17.67 -2.73
C GLU A 63 -6.21 -17.28 -4.18
N TYR A 64 -6.92 -16.18 -4.37
CA TYR A 64 -7.30 -15.69 -5.70
C TYR A 64 -6.11 -15.20 -6.54
N HIS A 65 -4.96 -14.94 -5.89
CA HIS A 65 -3.68 -14.68 -6.55
C HIS A 65 -2.92 -15.97 -6.92
N LEU A 66 -3.46 -17.13 -6.54
CA LEU A 66 -2.97 -18.45 -6.93
C LEU A 66 -3.92 -19.13 -7.93
N THR A 67 -5.07 -18.52 -8.21
CA THR A 67 -6.02 -19.02 -9.20
C THR A 67 -5.38 -19.03 -10.60
N PRO A 68 -5.50 -20.13 -11.37
CA PRO A 68 -5.02 -20.19 -12.74
C PRO A 68 -5.66 -19.13 -13.63
N SER A 69 -4.96 -18.71 -14.67
CA SER A 69 -5.45 -17.66 -15.55
C SER A 69 -6.65 -18.06 -16.39
N VAL A 70 -7.56 -17.10 -16.55
CA VAL A 70 -8.70 -17.21 -17.47
C VAL A 70 -8.20 -17.16 -18.90
N ARG A 71 -8.86 -17.93 -19.77
CA ARG A 71 -8.60 -17.93 -21.21
C ARG A 71 -9.72 -17.21 -21.96
N GLY A 72 -9.34 -16.41 -22.95
CA GLY A 72 -10.25 -15.74 -23.86
C GLY A 72 -10.90 -16.70 -24.86
N LYS A 73 -11.78 -16.17 -25.70
CA LYS A 73 -12.48 -16.94 -26.74
C LYS A 73 -11.53 -17.55 -27.78
N ASP A 74 -10.35 -16.98 -27.94
CA ASP A 74 -9.26 -17.42 -28.82
C ASP A 74 -8.30 -18.43 -28.15
N GLY A 75 -8.54 -18.78 -26.87
CA GLY A 75 -7.67 -19.65 -26.08
C GLY A 75 -6.45 -18.95 -25.47
N GLY A 76 -6.24 -17.65 -25.75
CA GLY A 76 -5.19 -16.82 -25.16
C GLY A 76 -5.43 -16.52 -23.68
N ILE A 77 -4.38 -16.25 -22.91
CA ILE A 77 -4.51 -15.88 -21.49
C ILE A 77 -4.95 -14.42 -21.38
N VAL A 78 -5.99 -14.15 -20.59
CA VAL A 78 -6.48 -12.79 -20.31
C VAL A 78 -5.80 -12.27 -19.04
N TRP A 79 -4.61 -11.69 -19.17
CA TRP A 79 -3.82 -11.18 -18.04
C TRP A 79 -2.88 -10.03 -18.47
N PRO A 80 -2.69 -8.98 -17.65
CA PRO A 80 -3.25 -8.76 -16.31
C PRO A 80 -4.70 -8.22 -16.32
N ALA A 81 -5.19 -7.86 -17.50
CA ALA A 81 -6.55 -7.40 -17.79
C ALA A 81 -6.82 -7.68 -19.28
N PRO A 82 -8.07 -7.56 -19.77
CA PRO A 82 -8.36 -7.69 -21.20
C PRO A 82 -7.48 -6.78 -22.09
N ASP A 83 -7.00 -7.31 -23.22
CA ASP A 83 -6.05 -6.63 -24.11
C ASP A 83 -6.60 -5.31 -24.67
N ASP A 84 -7.90 -5.25 -24.94
CA ASP A 84 -8.59 -4.03 -25.37
C ASP A 84 -8.57 -2.96 -24.27
N LYS A 85 -8.75 -3.33 -23.00
CA LYS A 85 -8.65 -2.42 -21.85
C LYS A 85 -7.21 -1.96 -21.63
N MET A 86 -6.23 -2.86 -21.72
CA MET A 86 -4.81 -2.51 -21.67
C MET A 86 -4.41 -1.57 -22.81
N GLY A 87 -4.91 -1.82 -24.01
CA GLY A 87 -4.73 -0.97 -25.19
C GLY A 87 -5.37 0.40 -25.00
N ALA A 88 -6.60 0.47 -24.50
CA ALA A 88 -7.31 1.70 -24.20
C ALA A 88 -6.60 2.54 -23.14
N ALA A 89 -6.04 1.91 -22.10
CA ALA A 89 -5.24 2.59 -21.07
C ALA A 89 -4.00 3.28 -21.66
N ARG A 90 -3.26 2.54 -22.51
CA ARG A 90 -2.09 3.08 -23.21
C ARG A 90 -2.49 4.16 -24.20
N ALA A 91 -3.60 4.01 -24.90
CA ALA A 91 -4.14 5.04 -25.79
C ALA A 91 -4.52 6.30 -25.00
N PHE A 92 -5.15 6.17 -23.83
CA PHE A 92 -5.48 7.27 -22.93
C PHE A 92 -4.23 8.04 -22.52
N ILE A 93 -3.17 7.35 -22.09
CA ILE A 93 -1.88 7.97 -21.71
C ILE A 93 -1.17 8.56 -22.95
N ARG A 94 -1.32 7.96 -24.14
CA ARG A 94 -0.71 8.46 -25.38
C ARG A 94 -1.43 9.66 -25.97
N GLU A 95 -2.76 9.73 -25.86
CA GLU A 95 -3.53 10.89 -26.27
C GLU A 95 -2.98 12.15 -25.58
N TRP A 96 -2.54 11.99 -24.33
CA TRP A 96 -1.82 13.03 -23.63
C TRP A 96 -0.45 13.39 -24.29
N TYR A 97 0.34 12.40 -24.70
CA TYR A 97 1.74 12.53 -25.15
C TYR A 97 1.97 13.16 -26.52
N VAL A 98 1.03 13.04 -27.47
CA VAL A 98 1.35 13.37 -28.87
C VAL A 98 1.51 14.87 -29.06
N THR A 99 2.73 15.40 -28.88
CA THR A 99 3.08 16.75 -29.32
C THR A 99 2.96 16.83 -30.85
N PRO A 100 2.62 17.99 -31.43
CA PRO A 100 2.70 18.21 -32.88
C PRO A 100 4.09 17.87 -33.46
N ALA A 101 5.17 17.97 -32.66
CA ALA A 101 6.53 17.61 -33.07
C ALA A 101 6.79 16.09 -33.06
N ALA A 102 6.33 15.36 -32.04
CA ALA A 102 6.38 13.91 -31.98
C ALA A 102 5.47 13.28 -33.05
N TYR A 103 4.28 13.83 -33.25
CA TYR A 103 3.37 13.51 -34.36
C TYR A 103 4.07 13.64 -35.71
N ARG A 104 4.72 14.79 -35.98
CA ARG A 104 5.51 15.07 -37.19
C ARG A 104 6.68 14.11 -37.39
N ARG A 105 7.24 13.53 -36.32
CA ARG A 105 8.35 12.57 -36.39
C ARG A 105 7.81 11.15 -36.67
N MET A 106 6.65 10.82 -36.12
CA MET A 106 5.95 9.55 -36.31
C MET A 106 5.38 9.44 -37.74
N HIS A 107 4.72 10.48 -38.25
CA HIS A 107 4.24 10.55 -39.64
C HIS A 107 5.37 10.42 -40.67
N ARG A 108 6.50 11.13 -40.45
CA ARG A 108 7.69 11.02 -41.31
C ARG A 108 8.29 9.62 -41.34
N ARG A 109 8.30 8.89 -40.21
CA ARG A 109 8.77 7.51 -40.17
C ARG A 109 7.79 6.51 -40.81
N ALA A 110 6.50 6.83 -40.82
CA ALA A 110 5.45 6.00 -41.40
C ALA A 110 5.16 6.29 -42.88
N GLY A 111 5.80 7.30 -43.48
CA GLY A 111 5.58 7.68 -44.88
C GLY A 111 4.19 8.25 -45.17
N LEU A 112 3.51 8.81 -44.15
CA LEU A 112 2.15 9.33 -44.25
C LEU A 112 2.14 10.85 -44.40
N ASP A 113 1.33 11.37 -45.33
CA ASP A 113 1.18 12.81 -45.56
C ASP A 113 0.62 13.55 -44.34
N MET A 114 1.04 14.82 -44.20
CA MET A 114 0.66 15.69 -43.08
C MET A 114 -0.72 16.34 -43.32
N PRO A 115 -1.68 16.23 -42.40
CA PRO A 115 -2.87 17.06 -42.42
C PRO A 115 -2.55 18.52 -42.05
N THR A 116 -3.33 19.46 -42.61
CA THR A 116 -3.06 20.92 -42.60
C THR A 116 -3.40 21.63 -41.28
N SER A 117 -3.87 20.93 -40.24
CA SER A 117 -4.19 21.53 -38.93
C SER A 117 -3.84 20.62 -37.74
N PRO A 118 -3.07 21.12 -36.74
CA PRO A 118 -2.72 20.35 -35.54
C PRO A 118 -3.89 20.19 -34.55
N ALA A 119 -5.00 20.91 -34.72
CA ALA A 119 -6.08 20.96 -33.73
C ALA A 119 -7.06 19.77 -33.82
N ARG A 120 -7.16 19.13 -34.99
CA ARG A 120 -8.07 17.99 -35.23
C ARG A 120 -7.52 17.14 -36.36
N SER A 121 -6.64 16.19 -36.05
CA SER A 121 -6.16 15.22 -37.04
C SER A 121 -6.61 13.83 -36.65
N LEU A 122 -7.33 13.19 -37.59
CA LEU A 122 -7.74 11.80 -37.55
C LEU A 122 -6.55 10.95 -38.00
N CYS A 123 -5.88 10.25 -37.09
CA CYS A 123 -4.83 9.31 -37.48
C CYS A 123 -5.43 7.92 -37.62
N ILE A 124 -5.35 7.32 -38.81
CA ILE A 124 -5.75 5.93 -39.04
C ILE A 124 -4.55 5.05 -38.72
N THR A 125 -4.60 4.28 -37.64
CA THR A 125 -3.69 3.16 -37.43
C THR A 125 -4.51 1.87 -37.36
N ARG A 126 -4.19 0.90 -38.22
CA ARG A 126 -4.88 -0.42 -38.30
C ARG A 126 -6.41 -0.33 -38.53
N GLY A 127 -6.88 0.65 -39.32
CA GLY A 127 -8.29 0.75 -39.71
C GLY A 127 -9.22 1.45 -38.71
N HIS A 128 -8.70 1.98 -37.59
CA HIS A 128 -9.50 2.76 -36.65
C HIS A 128 -9.04 4.23 -36.60
N PRO A 129 -9.98 5.20 -36.72
CA PRO A 129 -9.67 6.60 -36.54
C PRO A 129 -9.36 6.92 -35.07
N VAL A 130 -8.17 7.45 -34.79
CA VAL A 130 -7.79 7.99 -33.49
C VAL A 130 -7.80 9.52 -33.58
N LEU A 131 -8.68 10.16 -32.80
CA LEU A 131 -8.69 11.60 -32.59
C LEU A 131 -7.57 11.93 -31.59
N ILE A 132 -6.51 12.58 -32.05
CA ILE A 132 -5.37 12.94 -31.18
C ILE A 132 -5.58 14.35 -30.63
N ILE A 133 -5.97 14.46 -29.35
CA ILE A 133 -6.06 15.72 -28.62
C ILE A 133 -4.76 15.91 -27.84
N SER A 134 -3.80 16.66 -28.40
CA SER A 134 -2.49 16.87 -27.75
C SER A 134 -2.60 17.79 -26.52
N SER A 135 -2.45 17.28 -25.30
CA SER A 135 -2.42 18.13 -24.09
C SER A 135 -1.05 18.72 -23.77
N VAL A 136 0.05 18.16 -24.31
CA VAL A 136 1.40 18.75 -24.16
C VAL A 136 1.47 20.17 -24.75
N SER A 137 0.70 20.44 -25.80
CA SER A 137 0.63 21.75 -26.46
C SER A 137 -0.13 22.81 -25.64
N ASP A 138 -0.99 22.37 -24.71
CA ASP A 138 -1.99 23.20 -24.04
C ASP A 138 -1.69 23.43 -22.54
N GLY A 139 -0.60 22.85 -22.01
CA GLY A 139 -0.20 23.04 -20.60
C GLY A 139 -1.27 22.60 -19.59
N ARG A 140 -2.06 21.56 -19.91
CA ARG A 140 -3.23 21.21 -19.11
C ARG A 140 -2.85 20.40 -17.85
N PRO A 141 -3.41 20.73 -16.67
CA PRO A 141 -3.10 20.03 -15.42
C PRO A 141 -3.55 18.56 -15.44
N THR A 142 -2.72 17.69 -14.86
CA THR A 142 -2.99 16.27 -14.64
C THR A 142 -3.05 16.00 -13.14
N LEU A 143 -4.10 15.32 -12.70
CA LEU A 143 -4.28 14.91 -11.31
C LEU A 143 -4.09 13.40 -11.18
N ILE A 144 -3.17 12.97 -10.32
CA ILE A 144 -2.97 11.58 -9.93
C ILE A 144 -3.62 11.40 -8.55
N VAL A 145 -4.46 10.38 -8.40
CA VAL A 145 -5.26 10.11 -7.21
C VAL A 145 -5.00 8.67 -6.75
N PRO A 146 -3.80 8.39 -6.20
CA PRO A 146 -3.45 7.05 -5.74
C PRO A 146 -4.13 6.74 -4.41
N ASP A 147 -4.40 5.46 -4.12
CA ASP A 147 -4.69 5.08 -2.73
C ASP A 147 -3.45 5.27 -1.84
N LYS A 148 -3.72 5.35 -0.54
CA LYS A 148 -2.79 5.78 0.51
C LYS A 148 -1.79 4.72 0.98
N ASP A 149 -1.87 3.46 0.54
CA ASP A 149 -0.90 2.42 0.89
C ASP A 149 0.14 2.18 -0.20
N ALA A 150 0.93 1.12 -0.03
CA ALA A 150 2.03 0.79 -0.92
C ALA A 150 1.61 0.58 -2.36
N ASP A 151 0.50 -0.11 -2.61
CA ASP A 151 0.11 -0.43 -3.97
C ASP A 151 -0.37 0.81 -4.70
N GLY A 152 -1.26 1.60 -4.07
CA GLY A 152 -1.67 2.91 -4.58
C GLY A 152 -0.53 3.91 -4.75
N LEU A 153 0.27 4.17 -3.72
CA LEU A 153 1.37 5.15 -3.78
C LEU A 153 2.40 4.77 -4.85
N THR A 154 2.77 3.49 -4.95
CA THR A 154 3.71 3.07 -6.00
C THR A 154 3.09 3.10 -7.39
N SER A 155 1.79 2.78 -7.53
CA SER A 155 1.05 2.99 -8.80
C SER A 155 1.16 4.44 -9.26
N GLY A 156 0.91 5.39 -8.35
CA GLY A 156 1.04 6.82 -8.61
C GLY A 156 2.44 7.21 -9.05
N ALA A 157 3.47 6.74 -8.33
CA ALA A 157 4.86 7.07 -8.64
C ALA A 157 5.32 6.47 -9.98
N ILE A 158 4.86 5.26 -10.31
CA ILE A 158 5.12 4.62 -11.62
C ILE A 158 4.52 5.46 -12.74
N LEU A 159 3.26 5.88 -12.58
CA LEU A 159 2.58 6.70 -13.58
C LEU A 159 3.26 8.07 -13.72
N GLU A 160 3.53 8.78 -12.62
CA GLU A 160 4.20 10.09 -12.65
C GLU A 160 5.55 10.01 -13.38
N ARG A 161 6.42 9.05 -13.01
CA ARG A 161 7.71 8.85 -13.69
C ARG A 161 7.54 8.57 -15.17
N THR A 162 6.53 7.79 -15.53
CA THR A 162 6.24 7.48 -16.93
C THR A 162 5.80 8.71 -17.69
N LEU A 163 4.92 9.54 -17.12
CA LEU A 163 4.49 10.79 -17.73
C LEU A 163 5.66 11.76 -17.92
N VAL A 164 6.55 11.87 -16.93
CA VAL A 164 7.78 12.69 -17.04
C VAL A 164 8.74 12.12 -18.08
N LEU A 165 8.91 10.80 -18.17
CA LEU A 165 9.71 10.14 -19.22
C LEU A 165 9.13 10.39 -20.62
N LEU A 166 7.80 10.48 -20.73
CA LEU A 166 7.10 10.90 -21.93
C LEU A 166 7.16 12.43 -22.14
N GLY A 167 7.83 13.18 -21.29
CA GLY A 167 8.07 14.62 -21.46
C GLY A 167 6.99 15.53 -20.90
N LEU A 168 6.12 15.05 -19.99
CA LEU A 168 5.24 15.93 -19.22
C LEU A 168 6.09 16.79 -18.29
N ASP A 169 5.86 18.10 -18.31
CA ASP A 169 6.44 18.99 -17.32
C ASP A 169 5.94 18.57 -15.93
N PRO A 170 6.84 18.24 -14.98
CA PRO A 170 6.44 17.85 -13.62
C PRO A 170 5.55 18.89 -12.91
N SER A 171 5.65 20.18 -13.27
CA SER A 171 4.82 21.25 -12.70
C SER A 171 3.33 21.15 -13.05
N LEU A 172 2.99 20.36 -14.08
CA LEU A 172 1.61 20.11 -14.49
C LEU A 172 1.01 18.87 -13.82
N ILE A 173 1.79 18.13 -13.02
CA ILE A 173 1.32 16.94 -12.31
C ILE A 173 1.09 17.30 -10.85
N ALA A 174 -0.14 17.10 -10.40
CA ALA A 174 -0.49 17.19 -8.98
C ALA A 174 -0.98 15.83 -8.48
N ALA A 175 -0.72 15.54 -7.20
CA ALA A 175 -1.34 14.42 -6.51
C ALA A 175 -2.50 14.89 -5.62
N TYR A 176 -3.52 14.05 -5.48
CA TYR A 176 -4.61 14.24 -4.54
C TYR A 176 -4.78 13.04 -3.62
N PHE A 177 -4.93 13.30 -2.32
CA PHE A 177 -5.14 12.29 -1.29
C PHE A 177 -6.42 12.60 -0.52
N PRO A 178 -7.43 11.70 -0.55
CA PRO A 178 -8.62 11.88 0.26
C PRO A 178 -8.27 12.05 1.76
N PRO A 179 -8.91 13.01 2.46
CA PRO A 179 -8.72 13.20 3.89
C PRO A 179 -9.04 11.94 4.71
N LYS A 180 -8.59 11.92 5.96
CA LYS A 180 -8.81 10.80 6.88
C LYS A 180 -10.31 10.46 6.97
N GLY A 181 -10.65 9.20 6.68
CA GLY A 181 -12.04 8.71 6.72
C GLY A 181 -12.89 9.11 5.52
N LYS A 182 -12.29 9.70 4.47
CA LYS A 182 -12.94 10.01 3.20
C LYS A 182 -12.42 9.13 2.07
N SER A 183 -13.15 9.12 0.96
CA SER A 183 -12.82 8.42 -0.28
C SER A 183 -13.02 9.33 -1.48
N VAL A 184 -12.48 8.94 -2.64
CA VAL A 184 -12.64 9.67 -3.91
C VAL A 184 -14.10 9.81 -4.36
N HIS A 185 -15.01 9.00 -3.81
CA HIS A 185 -16.43 9.05 -4.13
C HIS A 185 -17.21 10.06 -3.28
N ASP A 186 -16.61 10.58 -2.21
CA ASP A 186 -17.30 11.53 -1.34
C ASP A 186 -17.34 12.92 -2.00
N GLU A 187 -18.48 13.58 -1.90
CA GLU A 187 -18.70 14.90 -2.51
C GLU A 187 -17.64 15.94 -2.14
N PRO A 188 -17.20 16.09 -0.87
CA PRO A 188 -16.12 17.03 -0.54
C PRO A 188 -14.81 16.75 -1.30
N CYS A 189 -14.49 15.48 -1.53
CA CYS A 189 -13.30 15.09 -2.28
C CYS A 189 -13.44 15.45 -3.76
N ARG A 190 -14.61 15.20 -4.35
CA ARG A 190 -14.92 15.59 -5.74
C ARG A 190 -14.83 17.10 -5.95
N LEU A 191 -15.35 17.90 -5.02
CA LEU A 191 -15.26 19.36 -5.05
C LEU A 191 -13.82 19.85 -4.95
N GLU A 192 -13.01 19.26 -4.07
CA GLU A 192 -11.60 19.62 -3.95
C GLU A 192 -10.79 19.24 -5.20
N MET A 193 -11.01 18.05 -5.77
CA MET A 193 -10.42 17.66 -7.05
C MET A 193 -10.82 18.63 -8.17
N ALA A 194 -12.09 19.03 -8.23
CA ALA A 194 -12.60 19.97 -9.23
C ALA A 194 -11.94 21.35 -9.12
N SER A 195 -11.66 21.82 -7.89
CA SER A 195 -11.00 23.11 -7.64
C SER A 195 -9.61 23.22 -8.27
N ARG A 196 -8.95 22.08 -8.53
CA ARG A 196 -7.63 21.98 -9.18
C ARG A 196 -7.72 22.06 -10.70
N LYS A 197 -8.93 22.08 -11.26
CA LYS A 197 -9.25 22.18 -12.70
C LYS A 197 -8.44 21.18 -13.57
N PRO A 198 -8.39 19.88 -13.21
CA PRO A 198 -7.64 18.92 -13.98
C PRO A 198 -8.30 18.63 -15.33
N ALA A 199 -7.51 18.54 -16.39
CA ALA A 199 -8.00 18.02 -17.66
C ALA A 199 -7.97 16.48 -17.70
N TYR A 200 -7.05 15.89 -16.93
CA TYR A 200 -6.86 14.45 -16.81
C TYR A 200 -6.85 14.04 -15.35
N ILE A 201 -7.56 12.98 -15.02
CA ILE A 201 -7.61 12.39 -13.68
C ILE A 201 -7.28 10.91 -13.78
N PHE A 202 -6.25 10.48 -13.06
CA PHE A 202 -5.86 9.08 -12.94
C PHE A 202 -6.13 8.63 -11.50
N VAL A 203 -7.16 7.80 -11.31
CA VAL A 203 -7.43 7.15 -10.02
C VAL A 203 -6.75 5.79 -10.02
N LEU A 204 -5.95 5.53 -8.99
CA LEU A 204 -5.09 4.35 -8.93
C LEU A 204 -5.33 3.62 -7.61
N ASP A 205 -5.55 2.30 -7.69
CA ASP A 205 -5.73 1.40 -6.55
C ASP A 205 -6.97 1.71 -5.68
N GLN A 206 -7.94 2.36 -6.29
CA GLN A 206 -9.24 2.65 -5.73
C GLN A 206 -10.19 3.04 -6.87
N GLY A 207 -11.45 3.30 -6.55
CA GLY A 207 -12.39 3.86 -7.51
C GLY A 207 -13.25 2.83 -8.22
N SER A 208 -13.00 1.52 -8.07
CA SER A 208 -13.90 0.47 -8.60
C SER A 208 -15.21 0.37 -7.83
N ARG A 209 -16.05 1.39 -8.00
CA ARG A 209 -17.39 1.53 -7.45
C ARG A 209 -18.20 2.45 -8.34
N SER A 210 -19.44 2.04 -8.63
CA SER A 210 -20.40 2.93 -9.30
C SER A 210 -20.57 4.23 -8.51
N SER A 211 -20.40 5.35 -9.19
CA SER A 211 -20.53 6.70 -8.62
C SER A 211 -20.73 7.73 -9.74
N PRO A 212 -21.15 8.96 -9.40
CA PRO A 212 -21.13 10.08 -10.35
C PRO A 212 -19.72 10.30 -10.95
N PRO A 213 -19.59 11.16 -11.98
CA PRO A 213 -18.28 11.49 -12.56
C PRO A 213 -17.27 11.94 -11.50
N LEU A 214 -15.97 11.71 -11.73
CA LEU A 214 -14.91 12.04 -10.76
C LEU A 214 -14.98 13.50 -10.29
N ILE A 215 -15.31 14.40 -11.21
CA ILE A 215 -15.66 15.81 -10.94
C ILE A 215 -16.81 16.24 -11.87
N ASP A 216 -17.54 17.29 -11.51
CA ASP A 216 -18.65 17.80 -12.35
C ASP A 216 -18.17 18.58 -13.58
N GLY A 217 -16.95 19.11 -13.53
CA GLY A 217 -16.32 19.84 -14.65
C GLY A 217 -15.83 18.94 -15.78
N PRO A 218 -15.53 19.51 -16.97
CA PRO A 218 -15.03 18.74 -18.10
C PRO A 218 -13.64 18.16 -17.78
N HIS A 219 -13.50 16.83 -17.92
CA HIS A 219 -12.26 16.11 -17.71
C HIS A 219 -12.25 14.80 -18.48
N ARG A 220 -11.07 14.17 -18.57
CA ARG A 220 -10.92 12.77 -18.94
C ARG A 220 -10.47 11.98 -17.71
N GLY A 221 -11.22 10.95 -17.34
CA GLY A 221 -10.93 10.10 -16.19
C GLY A 221 -10.49 8.71 -16.60
N ILE A 222 -9.55 8.12 -15.87
CA ILE A 222 -9.24 6.69 -15.90
C ILE A 222 -9.10 6.15 -14.48
N VAL A 223 -9.65 4.97 -14.24
CA VAL A 223 -9.50 4.17 -13.03
C VAL A 223 -8.67 2.93 -13.36
N ILE A 224 -7.54 2.76 -12.68
CA ILE A 224 -6.68 1.57 -12.75
C ILE A 224 -6.67 0.92 -11.37
N ASP A 225 -7.27 -0.26 -11.25
CA ASP A 225 -7.57 -0.86 -9.95
C ASP A 225 -7.54 -2.40 -10.03
N HIS A 226 -7.67 -3.07 -8.90
CA HIS A 226 -7.73 -4.53 -8.79
C HIS A 226 -8.73 -5.03 -7.75
N HIS A 227 -9.37 -4.12 -7.01
CA HIS A 227 -10.43 -4.45 -6.08
C HIS A 227 -11.63 -5.09 -6.79
N HIS A 228 -12.35 -5.98 -6.08
CA HIS A 228 -13.55 -6.62 -6.62
C HIS A 228 -14.56 -5.58 -7.07
N ALA A 229 -14.98 -5.69 -8.33
CA ALA A 229 -15.92 -4.79 -8.99
C ALA A 229 -16.83 -5.62 -9.90
N LEU A 230 -18.09 -5.21 -10.04
CA LEU A 230 -18.95 -5.72 -11.11
C LEU A 230 -18.76 -4.89 -12.38
N GLU A 231 -19.29 -5.39 -13.49
CA GLU A 231 -19.37 -4.58 -14.71
C GLU A 231 -20.14 -3.28 -14.43
N GLY A 232 -19.53 -2.13 -14.76
CA GLY A 232 -20.10 -0.81 -14.46
C GLY A 232 -19.79 -0.25 -13.07
N ASP A 233 -19.06 -0.97 -12.21
CA ASP A 233 -18.59 -0.45 -10.92
C ASP A 233 -17.39 0.49 -11.08
N HIS A 234 -17.63 1.66 -11.68
CA HIS A 234 -16.65 2.74 -11.78
C HIS A 234 -17.37 4.10 -11.91
N PRO A 235 -16.67 5.23 -11.71
CA PRO A 235 -17.24 6.56 -11.89
C PRO A 235 -17.72 6.77 -13.31
N GLU A 236 -18.89 7.39 -13.45
CA GLU A 236 -19.49 7.67 -14.76
C GLU A 236 -18.51 8.47 -15.67
N GLY A 237 -18.38 8.02 -16.92
CA GLY A 237 -17.53 8.66 -17.92
C GLY A 237 -16.02 8.37 -17.78
N ALA A 238 -15.59 7.64 -16.74
CA ALA A 238 -14.19 7.22 -16.61
C ALA A 238 -13.91 5.93 -17.40
N LEU A 239 -12.74 5.85 -18.02
CA LEU A 239 -12.22 4.57 -18.51
C LEU A 239 -11.86 3.69 -17.31
N HIS A 240 -12.32 2.44 -17.29
CA HIS A 240 -12.00 1.49 -16.22
C HIS A 240 -11.14 0.35 -16.73
N VAL A 241 -10.01 0.12 -16.04
CA VAL A 241 -9.06 -0.95 -16.29
C VAL A 241 -8.85 -1.67 -14.96
N THR A 242 -9.33 -2.91 -14.88
CA THR A 242 -9.25 -3.70 -13.65
C THR A 242 -8.64 -5.07 -13.89
N ALA A 243 -7.86 -5.54 -12.93
CA ALA A 243 -7.32 -6.91 -12.90
C ALA A 243 -8.21 -7.89 -12.11
N CYS A 244 -9.31 -7.44 -11.49
CA CYS A 244 -10.09 -8.25 -10.56
C CYS A 244 -10.64 -9.55 -11.15
N ASP A 245 -10.91 -9.57 -12.46
CA ASP A 245 -11.45 -10.73 -13.20
C ASP A 245 -10.37 -11.51 -13.98
N SER A 246 -9.09 -11.16 -13.79
CA SER A 246 -7.95 -11.73 -14.50
C SER A 246 -6.98 -12.44 -13.54
N PRO A 247 -7.34 -13.62 -13.00
CA PRO A 247 -6.45 -14.37 -12.11
C PRO A 247 -5.15 -14.80 -12.82
N PRO A 248 -4.03 -14.99 -12.10
CA PRO A 248 -3.82 -14.48 -10.75
C PRO A 248 -3.87 -12.95 -10.77
N VAL A 249 -4.68 -12.35 -9.88
CA VAL A 249 -4.99 -10.92 -9.93
C VAL A 249 -3.70 -10.11 -9.85
N ALA A 250 -3.48 -9.18 -10.77
CA ALA A 250 -2.37 -8.24 -10.64
C ALA A 250 -2.75 -7.16 -9.64
N THR A 251 -1.82 -6.74 -8.77
CA THR A 251 -2.05 -5.52 -7.97
C THR A 251 -2.07 -4.29 -8.87
N SER A 252 -2.66 -3.20 -8.42
CA SER A 252 -2.76 -1.95 -9.18
C SER A 252 -1.39 -1.40 -9.58
N SER A 253 -0.35 -1.56 -8.74
CA SER A 253 1.01 -1.13 -9.11
C SER A 253 1.61 -1.99 -10.22
N LEU A 254 1.33 -3.29 -10.21
CA LEU A 254 1.77 -4.20 -11.27
C LEU A 254 1.00 -3.93 -12.57
N LEU A 255 -0.31 -3.75 -12.49
CA LEU A 255 -1.16 -3.40 -13.63
C LEU A 255 -0.69 -2.08 -14.27
N THR A 256 -0.50 -1.05 -13.44
CA THR A 256 0.02 0.27 -13.86
C THR A 256 1.42 0.15 -14.46
N TYR A 257 2.31 -0.63 -13.85
CA TYR A 257 3.66 -0.89 -14.38
C TYR A 257 3.60 -1.55 -15.76
N LEU A 258 2.76 -2.56 -15.96
CA LEU A 258 2.64 -3.25 -17.25
C LEU A 258 2.07 -2.32 -18.33
N ILE A 259 1.11 -1.46 -17.98
CA ILE A 259 0.59 -0.40 -18.87
C ILE A 259 1.69 0.61 -19.23
N CYS A 260 2.50 1.03 -18.25
CA CYS A 260 3.52 2.06 -18.45
C CYS A 260 4.77 1.54 -19.18
N ARG A 261 5.19 0.31 -18.89
CA ARG A 261 6.43 -0.30 -19.42
C ARG A 261 6.48 -0.28 -20.94
N ASP A 262 5.35 -0.53 -21.62
CA ASP A 262 5.32 -0.57 -23.08
C ASP A 262 5.05 0.81 -23.72
N LEU A 263 5.02 1.88 -22.91
CA LEU A 263 4.96 3.27 -23.38
C LEU A 263 6.35 3.90 -23.53
N HIS A 264 7.31 3.57 -22.68
CA HIS A 264 8.66 4.16 -22.71
C HIS A 264 9.74 3.23 -22.17
N GLY A 265 10.88 3.13 -22.87
CA GLY A 265 11.97 2.20 -22.52
C GLY A 265 12.63 2.44 -21.15
N GLY A 266 12.61 3.69 -20.67
CA GLY A 266 13.15 4.06 -19.35
C GLY A 266 12.31 3.62 -18.15
N VAL A 267 11.08 3.13 -18.36
CA VAL A 267 10.18 2.76 -17.24
C VAL A 267 10.77 1.63 -16.40
N ARG A 268 11.39 0.62 -17.02
CA ARG A 268 11.96 -0.51 -16.27
C ARG A 268 13.02 -0.05 -15.28
N GLU A 269 13.99 0.73 -15.77
CA GLU A 269 15.08 1.25 -14.94
C GLU A 269 14.57 2.11 -13.78
N ALA A 270 13.57 2.95 -14.04
CA ALA A 270 13.03 3.88 -13.06
C ALA A 270 12.02 3.26 -12.08
N CYS A 271 11.31 2.18 -12.47
CA CYS A 271 10.08 1.76 -11.81
C CYS A 271 10.04 0.28 -11.38
N ASP A 272 10.99 -0.57 -11.77
CA ASP A 272 10.97 -2.00 -11.40
C ASP A 272 10.87 -2.19 -9.87
N TRP A 273 11.60 -1.38 -9.09
CA TRP A 273 11.56 -1.46 -7.62
C TRP A 273 10.23 -0.99 -7.02
N LEU A 274 9.56 -0.01 -7.65
CA LEU A 274 8.24 0.46 -7.26
C LEU A 274 7.18 -0.62 -7.51
N CYS A 275 7.23 -1.26 -8.69
CA CYS A 275 6.35 -2.38 -9.02
C CYS A 275 6.47 -3.50 -7.98
N VAL A 276 7.71 -3.90 -7.65
CA VAL A 276 7.91 -4.95 -6.63
C VAL A 276 7.41 -4.50 -5.25
N MET A 277 7.60 -3.23 -4.88
CA MET A 277 7.11 -2.70 -3.61
C MET A 277 5.59 -2.73 -3.51
N GLY A 278 4.86 -2.20 -4.50
CA GLY A 278 3.39 -2.21 -4.46
C GLY A 278 2.83 -3.63 -4.46
N THR A 279 3.37 -4.50 -5.33
CA THR A 279 2.97 -5.93 -5.36
C THR A 279 3.23 -6.63 -4.01
N HIS A 280 4.35 -6.35 -3.35
CA HIS A 280 4.62 -6.89 -2.00
C HIS A 280 3.79 -6.22 -0.89
N GLY A 281 3.28 -5.01 -1.12
CA GLY A 281 2.34 -4.31 -0.24
C GLY A 281 1.09 -5.12 0.03
N ASP A 282 0.50 -5.65 -1.03
CA ASP A 282 -0.75 -6.40 -0.96
C ASP A 282 -0.56 -7.90 -0.81
N LEU A 283 0.33 -8.48 -1.60
CA LEU A 283 0.47 -9.94 -1.70
C LEU A 283 1.46 -10.50 -0.69
N GLY A 284 2.15 -9.60 0.01
CA GLY A 284 3.27 -9.93 0.85
C GLY A 284 4.47 -10.46 0.07
N ASN A 285 5.49 -10.84 0.82
CA ASN A 285 6.78 -11.25 0.27
C ASN A 285 6.87 -12.76 -0.02
N ALA A 286 5.79 -13.51 0.16
CA ALA A 286 5.73 -14.93 -0.18
C ALA A 286 5.44 -15.18 -1.67
N LEU A 287 5.03 -14.15 -2.42
CA LEU A 287 4.79 -14.21 -3.85
C LEU A 287 6.02 -14.76 -4.60
N LYS A 288 5.74 -15.66 -5.54
CA LYS A 288 6.69 -16.17 -6.53
C LYS A 288 6.54 -15.35 -7.82
N TRP A 289 7.65 -14.77 -8.29
CA TRP A 289 7.70 -14.00 -9.54
C TRP A 289 7.92 -14.94 -10.72
N GLU A 290 6.91 -15.76 -10.99
CA GLU A 290 6.85 -16.74 -12.08
C GLU A 290 5.68 -16.39 -13.01
N PRO A 291 5.69 -16.80 -14.29
CA PRO A 291 4.61 -16.49 -15.21
C PRO A 291 3.22 -16.82 -14.63
N PRO A 292 2.22 -15.94 -14.83
CA PRO A 292 2.22 -14.78 -15.73
C PRO A 292 2.90 -13.52 -15.15
N PHE A 293 3.30 -13.51 -13.87
CA PHE A 293 4.05 -12.38 -13.30
C PHE A 293 5.39 -12.16 -14.04
N PRO A 294 5.84 -10.90 -14.18
CA PRO A 294 7.10 -10.59 -14.87
C PRO A 294 8.32 -11.12 -14.11
N ASP A 295 9.41 -11.42 -14.84
CA ASP A 295 10.69 -11.77 -14.23
C ASP A 295 11.35 -10.54 -13.57
N MET A 296 11.44 -10.58 -12.24
CA MET A 296 12.04 -9.53 -11.40
C MET A 296 13.43 -9.89 -10.86
N LYS A 297 14.10 -10.94 -11.39
CA LYS A 297 15.43 -11.38 -10.91
C LYS A 297 16.47 -10.27 -10.95
N ALA A 298 16.49 -9.45 -12.01
CA ALA A 298 17.41 -8.33 -12.13
C ALA A 298 17.18 -7.29 -11.02
N THR A 299 15.91 -6.98 -10.74
CA THR A 299 15.50 -6.10 -9.64
C THR A 299 15.97 -6.61 -8.29
N PHE A 300 15.82 -7.92 -8.02
CA PHE A 300 16.27 -8.53 -6.77
C PHE A 300 17.79 -8.64 -6.63
N LYS A 301 18.54 -8.62 -7.74
CA LYS A 301 20.01 -8.47 -7.71
C LYS A 301 20.40 -7.04 -7.31
N ARG A 302 19.67 -6.03 -7.79
CA ARG A 302 19.94 -4.61 -7.50
C ARG A 302 19.46 -4.18 -6.11
N HIS A 303 18.29 -4.66 -5.69
CA HIS A 303 17.65 -4.30 -4.43
C HIS A 303 17.30 -5.56 -3.65
N THR A 304 17.79 -5.64 -2.40
CA THR A 304 17.49 -6.81 -1.57
C THR A 304 16.00 -6.89 -1.28
N LYS A 305 15.47 -8.11 -1.23
CA LYS A 305 14.08 -8.37 -0.83
C LYS A 305 13.76 -7.76 0.53
N LYS A 306 14.72 -7.75 1.46
CA LYS A 306 14.54 -7.10 2.77
C LYS A 306 14.32 -5.59 2.62
N ALA A 307 15.18 -4.90 1.85
CA ALA A 307 15.08 -3.45 1.66
C ALA A 307 13.73 -3.04 1.05
N LEU A 308 13.28 -3.76 0.02
CA LEU A 308 11.98 -3.52 -0.61
C LEU A 308 10.82 -3.68 0.40
N ASN A 309 10.83 -4.74 1.21
CA ASN A 309 9.78 -4.99 2.19
C ASN A 309 9.81 -4.03 3.39
N ASP A 310 11.00 -3.58 3.81
CA ASP A 310 11.10 -2.55 4.84
C ASP A 310 10.62 -1.20 4.31
N ALA A 311 10.87 -0.88 3.04
CA ALA A 311 10.34 0.32 2.39
C ALA A 311 8.81 0.28 2.30
N VAL A 312 8.21 -0.87 1.95
CA VAL A 312 6.75 -1.08 2.02
C VAL A 312 6.20 -0.76 3.41
N SER A 313 6.88 -1.22 4.47
CA SER A 313 6.45 -0.92 5.85
C SER A 313 6.59 0.55 6.21
N LEU A 314 7.58 1.26 5.67
CA LEU A 314 7.85 2.67 5.98
C LEU A 314 6.84 3.59 5.29
N ILE A 315 6.63 3.44 3.98
CA ILE A 315 5.70 4.31 3.24
C ILE A 315 4.24 4.10 3.69
N ASN A 316 3.91 2.93 4.24
CA ASN A 316 2.60 2.65 4.84
C ASN A 316 2.42 3.26 6.24
N ALA A 317 3.50 3.71 6.89
CA ALA A 317 3.40 4.17 8.27
C ALA A 317 2.62 5.50 8.39
N PRO A 318 2.83 6.52 7.53
CA PRO A 318 2.12 7.79 7.66
C PRO A 318 0.59 7.68 7.53
N ARG A 319 0.04 6.82 6.65
CA ARG A 319 -1.43 6.56 6.62
C ARG A 319 -1.96 5.92 7.91
N ARG A 320 -1.08 5.31 8.72
CA ARG A 320 -1.44 4.59 9.95
C ARG A 320 -1.27 5.43 11.21
N THR A 321 -0.56 6.55 11.17
CA THR A 321 -0.40 7.44 12.34
C THR A 321 -1.74 8.02 12.79
N ALA A 322 -1.77 8.63 13.97
CA ALA A 322 -2.94 9.38 14.42
C ALA A 322 -3.24 10.57 13.50
N SER A 323 -2.20 11.23 12.99
CA SER A 323 -2.26 12.40 12.11
C SER A 323 -2.72 12.08 10.68
N TYR A 324 -2.56 10.84 10.21
CA TYR A 324 -2.90 10.44 8.84
C TYR A 324 -2.17 11.30 7.78
N ASP A 325 -0.85 11.19 7.75
CA ASP A 325 0.00 12.04 6.92
C ASP A 325 0.42 11.36 5.60
N VAL A 326 -0.55 11.00 4.77
CA VAL A 326 -0.27 10.38 3.45
C VAL A 326 0.61 11.26 2.55
N PRO A 327 0.45 12.60 2.51
CA PRO A 327 1.30 13.45 1.69
C PRO A 327 2.80 13.32 1.98
N SER A 328 3.24 13.15 3.24
CA SER A 328 4.68 12.95 3.52
C SER A 328 5.21 11.63 2.95
N ALA A 329 4.41 10.56 2.96
CA ALA A 329 4.77 9.30 2.30
C ALA A 329 4.97 9.47 0.79
N TRP A 330 4.08 10.24 0.17
CA TRP A 330 4.13 10.55 -1.25
C TRP A 330 5.36 11.38 -1.63
N GLU A 331 5.64 12.46 -0.90
CA GLU A 331 6.80 13.31 -1.19
C GLU A 331 8.12 12.56 -0.98
N ALA A 332 8.22 11.72 0.06
CA ALA A 332 9.38 10.85 0.25
C ALA A 332 9.55 9.86 -0.92
N LEU A 333 8.45 9.30 -1.43
CA LEU A 333 8.46 8.39 -2.58
C LEU A 333 8.85 9.08 -3.89
N ARG A 334 8.39 10.32 -4.10
CA ARG A 334 8.76 11.15 -5.26
C ARG A 334 10.24 11.52 -5.26
N ALA A 335 10.76 11.90 -4.10
CA ALA A 335 12.16 12.28 -3.95
C ALA A 335 13.13 11.09 -4.08
N SER A 336 12.66 9.87 -3.80
CA SER A 336 13.52 8.68 -3.74
C SER A 336 13.68 8.01 -5.11
N THR A 337 14.91 7.70 -5.51
CA THR A 337 15.18 6.88 -6.72
C THR A 337 15.36 5.40 -6.42
N SER A 338 15.47 5.03 -5.14
CA SER A 338 15.75 3.68 -4.69
C SER A 338 15.20 3.37 -3.29
N PRO A 339 15.00 2.10 -2.91
CA PRO A 339 14.55 1.75 -1.55
C PRO A 339 15.46 2.26 -0.43
N PRO A 340 16.81 2.23 -0.51
CA PRO A 340 17.67 2.77 0.56
C PRO A 340 17.41 4.22 0.94
N GLU A 341 17.01 5.07 -0.02
CA GLU A 341 16.66 6.48 0.26
C GLU A 341 15.41 6.58 1.15
N LEU A 342 14.37 5.78 0.85
CA LEU A 342 13.19 5.66 1.71
C LEU A 342 13.52 5.12 3.10
N LEU A 343 14.45 4.16 3.19
CA LEU A 343 14.88 3.59 4.46
C LEU A 343 15.63 4.61 5.34
N ALA A 344 16.18 5.65 4.74
CA ALA A 344 16.89 6.73 5.42
C ALA A 344 15.99 7.95 5.73
N ASP A 345 14.74 7.98 5.23
CA ASP A 345 13.84 9.11 5.44
C ASP A 345 13.41 9.23 6.91
N ALA A 346 13.76 10.35 7.53
CA ALA A 346 13.53 10.58 8.95
C ALA A 346 12.03 10.68 9.30
N SER A 347 11.21 11.22 8.39
CA SER A 347 9.77 11.37 8.61
C SER A 347 9.06 10.01 8.58
N LEU A 348 9.43 9.14 7.63
CA LEU A 348 8.91 7.78 7.56
C LEU A 348 9.33 6.93 8.76
N LEU A 349 10.58 7.09 9.21
CA LEU A 349 11.08 6.40 10.40
C LEU A 349 10.33 6.83 11.66
N ALA A 350 10.07 8.14 11.82
CA ALA A 350 9.29 8.66 12.94
C ALA A 350 7.84 8.14 12.91
N ALA A 351 7.17 8.19 11.75
CA ALA A 351 5.82 7.65 11.58
C ALA A 351 5.77 6.14 11.90
N ARG A 352 6.77 5.38 11.46
CA ARG A 352 6.86 3.93 11.77
C ARG A 352 7.09 3.67 13.25
N ALA A 353 7.88 4.50 13.93
CA ALA A 353 8.08 4.40 15.37
C ALA A 353 6.78 4.64 16.14
N GLU A 354 6.01 5.68 15.80
CA GLU A 354 4.68 5.96 16.38
C GLU A 354 3.74 4.76 16.18
N VAL A 355 3.61 4.28 14.94
CA VAL A 355 2.73 3.16 14.60
C VAL A 355 3.13 1.89 15.35
N ASN A 356 4.43 1.61 15.47
CA ASN A 356 4.90 0.43 16.21
C ASN A 356 4.58 0.52 17.71
N ALA A 357 4.79 1.68 18.33
CA ALA A 357 4.47 1.90 19.74
C ALA A 357 2.97 1.69 19.98
N GLU A 358 2.13 2.22 19.08
CA GLU A 358 0.68 2.12 19.21
C GLU A 358 0.14 0.72 18.91
N VAL A 359 0.74 0.00 17.96
CA VAL A 359 0.47 -1.43 17.72
C VAL A 359 0.83 -2.25 18.95
N GLU A 360 1.97 -2.01 19.58
CA GLU A 360 2.37 -2.73 20.81
C GLU A 360 1.36 -2.49 21.93
N ARG A 361 1.02 -1.23 22.19
CA ARG A 361 0.01 -0.86 23.19
C ARG A 361 -1.32 -1.55 22.93
N CYS A 362 -1.81 -1.51 21.70
CA CYS A 362 -3.11 -2.08 21.32
C CYS A 362 -3.09 -3.62 21.25
N ALA A 363 -1.94 -4.24 21.01
CA ALA A 363 -1.82 -5.70 20.96
C ALA A 363 -2.03 -6.37 22.31
N HIS A 364 -1.97 -5.63 23.43
CA HIS A 364 -2.28 -6.15 24.77
C HIS A 364 -3.78 -6.29 25.06
N ALA A 365 -4.67 -5.83 24.17
CA ALA A 365 -6.10 -6.03 24.34
C ALA A 365 -6.45 -7.52 24.40
N ALA A 366 -7.24 -7.91 25.40
CA ALA A 366 -7.70 -9.28 25.55
C ALA A 366 -8.87 -9.57 24.57
N PRO A 367 -8.90 -10.73 23.91
CA PRO A 367 -10.04 -11.11 23.07
C PRO A 367 -11.24 -11.52 23.92
N LYS A 368 -12.43 -11.23 23.39
CA LYS A 368 -13.67 -11.95 23.71
C LYS A 368 -14.03 -12.86 22.54
N PHE A 369 -14.77 -13.92 22.77
CA PHE A 369 -15.17 -14.87 21.73
C PHE A 369 -16.69 -14.81 21.52
N SER A 370 -17.14 -15.05 20.29
CA SER A 370 -18.54 -15.38 20.01
C SER A 370 -18.97 -16.63 20.77
N ALA A 371 -20.27 -16.81 21.01
CA ALA A 371 -20.79 -17.94 21.78
C ALA A 371 -20.39 -19.31 21.18
N ASP A 372 -20.31 -19.41 19.86
CA ASP A 372 -19.85 -20.61 19.14
C ASP A 372 -18.32 -20.78 19.09
N GLY A 373 -17.56 -19.77 19.52
CA GLY A 373 -16.10 -19.73 19.50
C GLY A 373 -15.47 -19.53 18.11
N ARG A 374 -16.26 -19.26 17.06
CA ARG A 374 -15.77 -19.07 15.68
C ARG A 374 -15.12 -17.70 15.46
N VAL A 375 -15.51 -16.68 16.22
CA VAL A 375 -15.01 -15.31 16.07
C VAL A 375 -14.33 -14.85 17.37
N ALA A 376 -13.06 -14.45 17.27
CA ALA A 376 -12.36 -13.73 18.33
C ALA A 376 -12.43 -12.23 18.06
N VAL A 377 -12.96 -11.46 19.00
CA VAL A 377 -13.16 -10.02 18.92
C VAL A 377 -12.24 -9.31 19.91
N PHE A 378 -11.39 -8.44 19.37
CA PHE A 378 -10.57 -7.51 20.13
C PHE A 378 -11.16 -6.12 19.98
N ARG A 379 -11.29 -5.40 21.10
CA ARG A 379 -11.70 -4.00 21.10
C ARG A 379 -10.53 -3.13 21.52
N ILE A 380 -10.23 -2.12 20.72
CA ILE A 380 -9.17 -1.15 20.97
C ILE A 380 -9.73 0.26 20.79
N SER A 381 -9.07 1.23 21.40
CA SER A 381 -9.32 2.65 21.16
C SER A 381 -8.00 3.31 20.82
N SER A 382 -7.89 3.78 19.58
CA SER A 382 -6.68 4.41 19.05
C SER A 382 -7.05 5.39 17.93
N ARG A 383 -6.43 6.58 17.92
CA ARG A 383 -6.55 7.52 16.80
C ARG A 383 -5.81 7.05 15.55
N ALA A 384 -4.92 6.06 15.69
CA ALA A 384 -4.11 5.51 14.61
C ALA A 384 -4.82 4.33 13.92
N GLN A 385 -4.47 4.05 12.66
CA GLN A 385 -5.05 2.95 11.88
C GLN A 385 -4.33 1.62 12.16
N VAL A 386 -4.25 1.23 13.43
CA VAL A 386 -3.46 0.07 13.88
C VAL A 386 -4.23 -1.24 13.90
N HIS A 387 -5.57 -1.21 13.92
CA HIS A 387 -6.41 -2.42 13.98
C HIS A 387 -6.11 -3.47 12.91
N PRO A 388 -5.77 -3.15 11.63
CA PRO A 388 -5.44 -4.19 10.65
C PRO A 388 -4.12 -4.90 10.97
N VAL A 389 -3.15 -4.18 11.56
CA VAL A 389 -1.84 -4.74 11.96
C VAL A 389 -2.01 -5.61 13.20
N VAL A 390 -2.78 -5.13 14.18
CA VAL A 390 -3.13 -5.90 15.39
C VAL A 390 -3.89 -7.18 15.01
N ALA A 391 -4.85 -7.11 14.07
CA ALA A 391 -5.57 -8.28 13.57
C ALA A 391 -4.63 -9.30 12.93
N THR A 392 -3.68 -8.83 12.11
CA THR A 392 -2.69 -9.69 11.47
C THR A 392 -1.77 -10.38 12.51
N ARG A 393 -1.32 -9.65 13.54
CA ARG A 393 -0.53 -10.21 14.64
C ARG A 393 -1.28 -11.33 15.36
N TRP A 394 -2.53 -11.07 15.74
CA TRP A 394 -3.35 -12.05 16.46
C TRP A 394 -3.78 -13.24 15.60
N ALA A 395 -4.07 -13.03 14.31
CA ALA A 395 -4.34 -14.13 13.37
C ALA A 395 -3.14 -15.09 13.21
N GLY A 396 -1.91 -14.60 13.40
CA GLY A 396 -0.72 -15.45 13.41
C GLY A 396 -0.51 -16.25 14.71
N HIS A 397 -1.01 -15.72 15.83
CA HIS A 397 -0.75 -16.25 17.18
C HIS A 397 -1.90 -17.08 17.75
N LEU A 398 -3.14 -16.61 17.62
CA LEU A 398 -4.32 -17.24 18.20
C LEU A 398 -4.65 -18.54 17.47
N ALA A 399 -4.91 -19.60 18.22
CA ALA A 399 -5.22 -20.92 17.69
C ALA A 399 -6.34 -21.58 18.50
N SER A 400 -7.32 -22.10 17.78
CA SER A 400 -8.40 -22.94 18.32
C SER A 400 -9.01 -23.73 17.16
N ALA A 401 -9.49 -24.94 17.43
CA ALA A 401 -10.13 -25.78 16.42
C ALA A 401 -11.40 -25.14 15.83
N LYS A 402 -12.10 -24.30 16.60
CA LYS A 402 -13.33 -23.63 16.17
C LYS A 402 -13.09 -22.27 15.53
N LEU A 403 -11.98 -21.60 15.83
CA LEU A 403 -11.73 -20.23 15.42
C LEU A 403 -11.58 -20.10 13.89
N GLU A 404 -12.34 -19.17 13.31
CA GLU A 404 -12.40 -18.88 11.87
C GLU A 404 -12.05 -17.42 11.56
N VAL A 405 -12.37 -16.49 12.47
CA VAL A 405 -12.18 -15.06 12.24
C VAL A 405 -11.55 -14.41 13.46
N VAL A 406 -10.48 -13.65 13.24
CA VAL A 406 -9.95 -12.67 14.20
C VAL A 406 -10.42 -11.29 13.76
N LEU A 407 -11.27 -10.65 14.56
CA LEU A 407 -11.81 -9.31 14.36
C LEU A 407 -11.18 -8.35 15.36
N VAL A 408 -10.62 -7.24 14.89
CA VAL A 408 -10.15 -6.15 15.74
C VAL A 408 -10.93 -4.89 15.41
N ALA A 409 -11.68 -4.39 16.38
CA ALA A 409 -12.50 -3.18 16.31
C ALA A 409 -11.77 -2.00 16.95
N ASN A 410 -11.47 -0.97 16.16
CA ASN A 410 -10.96 0.30 16.65
C ASN A 410 -12.10 1.32 16.76
N GLU A 411 -12.43 1.65 18.00
CA GLU A 411 -13.49 2.57 18.36
C GLU A 411 -13.03 4.03 18.48
N GLY A 412 -11.71 4.28 18.35
CA GLY A 412 -11.10 5.61 18.50
C GLY A 412 -10.56 6.23 17.22
N TYR A 413 -10.69 5.55 16.07
CA TYR A 413 -10.08 6.01 14.81
C TYR A 413 -10.83 7.18 14.18
N LEU A 414 -12.16 7.07 14.12
CA LEU A 414 -13.08 8.10 13.62
C LEU A 414 -14.19 8.34 14.66
N PRO A 415 -14.60 9.59 14.91
CA PRO A 415 -15.69 9.89 15.84
C PRO A 415 -16.99 9.21 15.43
N GLY A 416 -17.71 8.62 16.39
CA GLY A 416 -19.02 7.99 16.17
C GLY A 416 -18.99 6.67 15.38
N LEU A 417 -17.84 6.24 14.87
CA LEU A 417 -17.70 5.06 14.00
C LEU A 417 -16.79 4.00 14.63
N VAL A 418 -17.02 2.74 14.26
CA VAL A 418 -16.12 1.62 14.54
C VAL A 418 -15.43 1.22 13.25
N ASN A 419 -14.11 1.26 13.26
CA ASN A 419 -13.28 0.82 12.15
C ASN A 419 -12.71 -0.55 12.53
N PHE A 420 -13.13 -1.60 11.84
CA PHE A 420 -12.71 -2.95 12.18
C PHE A 420 -12.05 -3.67 11.01
N SER A 421 -11.13 -4.58 11.35
CA SER A 421 -10.46 -5.46 10.40
C SER A 421 -10.56 -6.89 10.88
N CYS A 422 -10.86 -7.77 9.94
CA CYS A 422 -10.94 -9.21 10.11
C CYS A 422 -9.82 -9.91 9.36
N ARG A 423 -9.35 -11.04 9.90
CA ARG A 423 -8.37 -11.93 9.28
C ARG A 423 -8.73 -13.38 9.55
N VAL A 424 -8.53 -14.25 8.55
CA VAL A 424 -8.54 -15.70 8.76
C VAL A 424 -7.28 -16.07 9.56
N PRO A 425 -7.42 -16.67 10.76
CA PRO A 425 -6.28 -17.08 11.57
C PRO A 425 -5.52 -18.21 10.89
N ARG A 426 -4.23 -18.32 11.20
CA ARG A 426 -3.34 -19.33 10.61
C ARG A 426 -3.89 -20.75 10.76
N CYS A 427 -4.53 -21.06 11.89
CA CYS A 427 -5.11 -22.37 12.16
C CYS A 427 -6.31 -22.73 11.27
N ALA A 428 -6.92 -21.75 10.58
CA ALA A 428 -8.12 -21.96 9.77
C ALA A 428 -7.88 -21.85 8.26
N ARG A 429 -6.66 -21.52 7.81
CA ARG A 429 -6.35 -21.30 6.39
C ARG A 429 -6.49 -22.55 5.51
N ALA A 430 -6.29 -23.73 6.09
CA ALA A 430 -6.37 -25.01 5.38
C ALA A 430 -7.74 -25.70 5.55
N ARG A 431 -8.77 -24.96 6.00
CA ARG A 431 -10.11 -25.52 6.13
C ARG A 431 -10.71 -25.75 4.75
N ASP A 432 -11.54 -26.79 4.67
CA ASP A 432 -12.34 -27.12 3.50
C ASP A 432 -13.81 -27.23 3.94
N PRO A 433 -14.73 -26.38 3.41
CA PRO A 433 -14.46 -25.28 2.48
C PRO A 433 -13.61 -24.15 3.11
N PRO A 434 -12.88 -23.36 2.29
CA PRO A 434 -12.12 -22.20 2.76
C PRO A 434 -13.00 -21.18 3.50
N VAL A 435 -12.47 -20.58 4.56
CA VAL A 435 -13.20 -19.56 5.32
C VAL A 435 -13.40 -18.30 4.48
N ASN A 436 -14.64 -17.85 4.37
CA ASN A 436 -15.01 -16.61 3.70
C ASN A 436 -15.53 -15.59 4.72
N ILE A 437 -14.69 -14.62 5.10
CA ILE A 437 -15.04 -13.60 6.11
C ILE A 437 -16.26 -12.78 5.68
N ILE A 438 -16.38 -12.45 4.40
CA ILE A 438 -17.49 -11.63 3.89
C ILE A 438 -18.80 -12.38 4.13
N ALA A 439 -18.85 -13.66 3.74
CA ALA A 439 -20.01 -14.51 3.96
C ALA A 439 -20.32 -14.66 5.46
N VAL A 440 -19.30 -14.86 6.29
CA VAL A 440 -19.48 -14.94 7.77
C VAL A 440 -20.10 -13.64 8.32
N LEU A 441 -19.58 -12.48 7.94
CA LEU A 441 -20.10 -11.20 8.43
C LEU A 441 -21.52 -10.91 7.92
N GLN A 442 -21.81 -11.26 6.66
CA GLN A 442 -23.15 -11.13 6.08
C GLN A 442 -24.17 -12.05 6.77
N ASP A 443 -23.80 -13.31 7.02
CA ASP A 443 -24.62 -14.27 7.77
C ASP A 443 -24.93 -13.74 9.18
N VAL A 444 -23.92 -13.22 9.89
CA VAL A 444 -24.13 -12.61 11.21
C VAL A 444 -25.13 -11.46 11.14
N ALA A 445 -24.98 -10.54 10.18
CA ALA A 445 -25.92 -9.43 10.03
C ALA A 445 -27.35 -9.92 9.69
N ALA A 446 -27.49 -10.98 8.90
CA ALA A 446 -28.78 -11.57 8.52
C ALA A 446 -29.50 -12.26 9.70
N ARG A 447 -28.77 -12.66 10.74
CA ARG A 447 -29.34 -13.23 11.98
C ARG A 447 -29.85 -12.19 12.98
N ALA A 448 -29.73 -10.90 12.67
CA ALA A 448 -30.23 -9.84 13.54
C ALA A 448 -31.76 -9.88 13.66
N GLY A 449 -32.27 -9.50 14.84
CA GLY A 449 -33.72 -9.40 15.06
C GLY A 449 -34.36 -8.27 14.24
N ASP A 450 -33.61 -7.20 13.97
CA ASP A 450 -33.99 -6.15 13.03
C ASP A 450 -33.40 -6.46 11.63
N PRO A 451 -34.24 -6.75 10.62
CA PRO A 451 -33.77 -7.09 9.27
C PRO A 451 -33.07 -5.91 8.57
N THR A 452 -33.20 -4.68 9.08
CA THR A 452 -32.57 -3.49 8.48
C THR A 452 -31.10 -3.31 8.88
N LEU A 453 -30.58 -4.11 9.83
CA LEU A 453 -29.21 -3.94 10.33
C LEU A 453 -28.18 -3.94 9.20
N ARG A 454 -28.31 -4.85 8.21
CA ARG A 454 -27.36 -4.94 7.10
C ARG A 454 -27.28 -3.63 6.31
N GLU A 455 -28.41 -2.97 6.08
CA GLU A 455 -28.47 -1.70 5.35
C GLU A 455 -27.87 -0.57 6.20
N ARG A 456 -28.22 -0.50 7.49
CA ARG A 456 -27.71 0.51 8.44
C ARG A 456 -26.20 0.41 8.69
N LEU A 457 -25.63 -0.79 8.65
CA LEU A 457 -24.17 -1.01 8.66
C LEU A 457 -23.46 -0.34 7.46
N GLY A 458 -24.21 -0.02 6.40
CA GLY A 458 -23.76 0.80 5.29
C GLY A 458 -22.91 0.07 4.25
N GLY A 459 -22.53 0.82 3.21
CA GLY A 459 -21.79 0.30 2.07
C GLY A 459 -20.36 -0.16 2.39
N SER A 460 -19.77 0.33 3.48
CA SER A 460 -18.41 -0.02 3.89
C SER A 460 -18.32 -1.31 4.71
N PHE A 461 -19.45 -1.95 5.04
CA PHE A 461 -19.48 -3.19 5.81
C PHE A 461 -19.08 -4.41 4.97
N ALA A 462 -18.23 -5.27 5.54
CA ALA A 462 -17.76 -6.52 4.96
C ALA A 462 -17.16 -6.36 3.55
N ARG A 463 -16.39 -5.29 3.32
CA ARG A 463 -15.64 -5.06 2.08
C ARG A 463 -14.19 -5.56 2.18
N GLY A 464 -13.61 -5.94 1.05
CA GLY A 464 -12.25 -6.50 0.95
C GLY A 464 -12.23 -7.89 0.32
N HIS A 465 -11.34 -8.76 0.81
CA HIS A 465 -11.16 -10.11 0.29
C HIS A 465 -11.71 -11.18 1.26
N LYS A 466 -11.90 -12.40 0.74
CA LYS A 466 -12.40 -13.54 1.52
C LYS A 466 -11.54 -13.82 2.76
N GLU A 467 -10.21 -13.68 2.69
CA GLU A 467 -9.31 -13.94 3.84
C GLU A 467 -9.02 -12.70 4.71
N ALA A 468 -9.37 -11.51 4.22
CA ALA A 468 -9.04 -10.21 4.81
C ALA A 468 -10.11 -9.17 4.44
N SER A 469 -11.09 -9.00 5.32
CA SER A 469 -12.20 -8.04 5.14
C SER A 469 -12.32 -7.15 6.38
N GLY A 470 -13.25 -6.20 6.38
CA GLY A 470 -13.48 -5.29 7.49
C GLY A 470 -14.62 -4.31 7.20
N GLY A 471 -14.63 -3.20 7.92
CA GLY A 471 -15.55 -2.12 7.61
C GLY A 471 -15.43 -0.90 8.51
N ILE A 472 -16.12 0.15 8.08
CA ILE A 472 -16.34 1.39 8.82
C ILE A 472 -17.84 1.52 9.00
N VAL A 473 -18.32 1.36 10.23
CA VAL A 473 -19.75 1.29 10.52
C VAL A 473 -20.09 2.18 11.71
N PRO A 474 -21.34 2.66 11.84
CA PRO A 474 -21.70 3.43 13.02
C PRO A 474 -21.70 2.55 14.28
N ARG A 475 -21.42 3.18 15.43
CA ARG A 475 -21.19 2.46 16.68
C ARG A 475 -22.40 1.65 17.14
N ALA A 476 -23.60 2.18 17.01
CA ALA A 476 -24.82 1.51 17.49
C ALA A 476 -25.05 0.19 16.74
N GLU A 477 -24.94 0.22 15.41
CA GLU A 477 -25.05 -0.94 14.52
C GLU A 477 -23.96 -1.97 14.79
N PHE A 478 -22.74 -1.52 15.11
CA PHE A 478 -21.66 -2.44 15.50
C PHE A 478 -21.99 -3.18 16.80
N GLU A 479 -22.54 -2.49 17.81
CA GLU A 479 -22.96 -3.15 19.06
C GLU A 479 -24.08 -4.16 18.83
N GLU A 480 -25.03 -3.85 17.94
CA GLU A 480 -26.07 -4.79 17.53
C GLU A 480 -25.48 -6.06 16.88
N LEU A 481 -24.52 -5.89 15.96
CA LEU A 481 -23.80 -7.02 15.35
C LEU A 481 -23.05 -7.86 16.41
N MET A 482 -22.44 -7.23 17.41
CA MET A 482 -21.76 -7.94 18.51
C MET A 482 -22.74 -8.67 19.42
N ALA A 483 -23.96 -8.15 19.59
CA ALA A 483 -25.03 -8.81 20.32
C ALA A 483 -25.50 -10.09 19.60
N VAL A 484 -25.62 -10.07 18.27
CA VAL A 484 -25.96 -11.27 17.46
C VAL A 484 -24.89 -12.35 17.54
N LEU A 485 -23.61 -11.96 17.67
CA LEU A 485 -22.49 -12.88 17.93
C LEU A 485 -22.42 -13.36 19.38
N GLU A 486 -23.19 -12.75 20.28
CA GLU A 486 -23.18 -13.01 21.72
C GLU A 486 -21.77 -12.93 22.33
N VAL A 487 -20.99 -11.95 21.88
CA VAL A 487 -19.56 -11.84 22.23
C VAL A 487 -19.36 -11.75 23.73
N GLY A 488 -18.63 -12.71 24.30
CA GLY A 488 -18.30 -12.78 25.71
C GLY A 488 -19.37 -13.43 26.60
N LYS A 489 -20.50 -13.89 26.05
CA LYS A 489 -21.40 -14.79 26.78
C LYS A 489 -20.71 -16.15 26.92
N LYS A 490 -20.80 -16.76 28.10
CA LYS A 490 -20.35 -18.14 28.30
C LYS A 490 -21.41 -19.07 27.73
N ALA A 491 -21.01 -20.10 26.99
CA ALA A 491 -21.94 -21.15 26.59
C ALA A 491 -22.57 -21.79 27.84
N GLU A 492 -23.89 -21.94 27.84
CA GLU A 492 -24.60 -22.71 28.87
C GLU A 492 -24.09 -24.14 28.84
N GLY A 493 -23.61 -24.65 30.00
CA GLY A 493 -23.05 -26.01 30.12
C GLY A 493 -21.53 -26.12 30.19
N ALA A 494 -20.77 -25.02 30.29
CA ALA A 494 -19.33 -25.10 30.53
C ALA A 494 -19.03 -25.76 31.90
N SER A 495 -18.58 -27.02 31.87
CA SER A 495 -18.16 -27.79 33.05
C SER A 495 -17.10 -27.03 33.87
N PRO A 496 -17.04 -27.21 35.20
CA PRO A 496 -16.17 -26.42 36.06
C PRO A 496 -14.71 -26.55 35.64
N LYS A 497 -13.99 -25.41 35.68
CA LYS A 497 -12.55 -25.31 35.40
C LYS A 497 -11.81 -26.41 36.18
N LYS A 498 -11.15 -27.34 35.49
CA LYS A 498 -10.11 -28.15 36.12
C LYS A 498 -9.01 -27.19 36.57
N THR A 499 -8.88 -27.04 37.87
CA THR A 499 -7.75 -26.38 38.52
C THR A 499 -6.48 -27.06 38.01
N GLN A 500 -5.64 -26.30 37.30
CA GLN A 500 -4.35 -26.80 36.84
C GLN A 500 -3.49 -27.03 38.09
N ALA A 501 -3.35 -28.29 38.51
CA ALA A 501 -2.44 -28.63 39.61
C ALA A 501 -1.01 -28.30 39.16
N ASN A 502 -0.37 -27.37 39.85
CA ASN A 502 1.04 -27.05 39.67
C ASN A 502 1.88 -28.29 40.03
N THR A 503 2.39 -29.02 39.04
CA THR A 503 3.27 -30.18 39.20
C THR A 503 4.71 -29.83 39.62
N LEU A 504 4.97 -28.57 40.00
CA LEU A 504 6.28 -28.09 40.45
C LEU A 504 6.64 -28.56 41.88
N MET A 505 5.65 -28.96 42.69
CA MET A 505 5.91 -29.49 44.04
C MET A 505 6.24 -30.99 44.08
N ASN A 506 6.09 -31.72 42.97
CA ASN A 506 6.43 -33.15 42.91
C ASN A 506 7.95 -33.42 42.80
N TYR A 507 8.77 -32.38 42.61
CA TYR A 507 10.23 -32.51 42.46
C TYR A 507 11.02 -32.34 43.77
N PHE A 508 10.38 -31.98 44.88
CA PHE A 508 11.07 -31.70 46.16
C PHE A 508 10.71 -32.64 47.32
N GLY A 509 10.06 -33.78 47.03
CA GLY A 509 9.62 -34.71 48.05
C GLY A 509 10.18 -36.12 47.88
N GLN A 510 11.48 -36.31 48.17
CA GLN A 510 12.04 -37.56 48.69
C GLN A 510 13.42 -37.25 49.27
N LYS A 511 13.49 -37.14 50.59
CA LYS A 511 14.70 -37.34 51.40
C LYS A 511 14.47 -38.57 52.25
#